data_AF-A0A2T5J6Q8-F1
#
_entry.id   AF-A0A2T5J6Q8-F1
#
_cell.length_a   1.000
_cell.length_b   1.000
_cell.length_c   1.000
_cell.angle_alpha   90.00
_cell.angle_beta   90.00
_cell.angle_gamma   90.00
#
_symmetry.space_group_name_H-M   'P 1'
#
loop_
_entity.id
_entity.type
_entity.pdbx_description
1 polymer ?
#
loop_
_entity_poly.entity_id
_entity_poly.type
_entity_poly.pdbx_seq_one_letter_code
_entity_poly.pdbx_strand_id
1 'polypeptide(L)'
;MGSNIECSGFYAYQSKCTTPGGHPSNLIMNASTGLLKSTAGATYLDQYMFRLAETYLICAEAYMDLNNLNSVAADINTVRARSNASAVVASAINMDYILDERMRELGVEEKRALTLMRLGLLYDRVKRFNTYYNDINQKFNLWRIPVSEPVLSLPLPTTV
;
A
#
# COMPACT_ATOMS: atom_id res chain seq x y z
N MET A 1 -7.46 -22.57 -29.54
CA MET A 1 -8.26 -21.93 -28.46
C MET A 1 -7.36 -20.92 -27.78
N GLY A 2 -7.59 -19.63 -28.04
CA GLY A 2 -6.79 -18.58 -27.40
C GLY A 2 -7.00 -18.64 -25.89
N SER A 3 -5.94 -18.88 -25.15
CA SER A 3 -5.97 -18.65 -23.70
C SER A 3 -6.24 -17.16 -23.52
N ASN A 4 -7.44 -16.82 -23.06
CA ASN A 4 -7.73 -15.48 -22.58
C ASN A 4 -6.82 -15.24 -21.38
N ILE A 5 -5.66 -14.64 -21.64
CA ILE A 5 -4.70 -14.27 -20.62
C ILE A 5 -5.33 -13.10 -19.88
N GLU A 6 -5.89 -13.39 -18.71
CA GLU A 6 -6.21 -12.39 -17.69
C GLU A 6 -4.90 -11.70 -17.29
N CYS A 7 -4.53 -10.65 -18.04
CA CYS A 7 -3.51 -9.71 -17.63
C CYS A 7 -4.04 -8.99 -16.40
N SER A 8 -3.42 -9.22 -15.23
CA SER A 8 -3.57 -8.28 -14.13
C SER A 8 -2.86 -7.01 -14.57
N GLY A 9 -3.63 -6.06 -15.13
CA GLY A 9 -3.11 -4.77 -15.55
C GLY A 9 -2.22 -4.21 -14.45
N PHE A 10 -0.98 -3.88 -14.82
CA PHE A 10 -0.02 -3.22 -13.94
C PHE A 10 -0.75 -2.09 -13.22
N TYR A 11 -0.86 -2.22 -11.90
CA TYR A 11 -1.70 -1.39 -11.06
C TYR A 11 -1.33 0.08 -11.25
N ALA A 12 -2.32 0.97 -11.20
CA ALA A 12 -2.07 2.40 -11.24
C ALA A 12 -1.12 2.79 -10.09
N TYR A 13 0.17 2.86 -10.39
CA TYR A 13 1.12 3.53 -9.55
C TYR A 13 0.87 5.02 -9.76
N GLN A 14 0.58 5.74 -8.68
CA GLN A 14 0.44 7.17 -8.79
C GLN A 14 1.78 7.76 -9.25
N SER A 15 1.86 8.14 -10.52
CA SER A 15 3.07 8.66 -11.13
C SER A 15 3.38 10.08 -10.67
N LYS A 16 2.39 10.81 -10.13
CA LYS A 16 2.54 12.21 -9.77
C LYS A 16 1.71 12.58 -8.53
N CYS A 17 2.40 12.80 -7.42
CA CYS A 17 1.89 13.49 -6.24
C CYS A 17 2.87 14.65 -5.99
N THR A 18 2.60 15.81 -6.60
CA THR A 18 3.50 16.97 -6.51
C THR A 18 2.73 18.18 -6.01
N THR A 19 3.29 18.88 -5.03
CA THR A 19 2.75 20.16 -4.57
C THR A 19 2.78 21.17 -5.72
N PRO A 20 1.70 21.93 -5.99
CA PRO A 20 1.72 22.99 -7.00
C PRO A 20 2.93 23.91 -6.81
N GLY A 21 3.71 24.12 -7.88
CA GLY A 21 4.94 24.92 -7.83
C GLY A 21 6.22 24.17 -7.43
N GLY A 22 6.18 22.89 -7.06
CA GLY A 22 7.36 22.08 -6.72
C GLY A 22 8.22 21.63 -7.91
N HIS A 23 7.98 22.15 -9.11
CA HIS A 23 8.75 21.84 -10.32
C HIS A 23 9.76 22.95 -10.61
N PRO A 24 10.96 22.63 -11.14
CA PRO A 24 11.92 23.63 -11.53
C PRO A 24 11.34 24.57 -12.61
N SER A 25 11.75 25.83 -12.60
CA SER A 25 11.16 26.91 -13.41
C SER A 25 11.19 26.66 -14.91
N ASN A 26 12.14 25.85 -15.40
CA ASN A 26 12.26 25.45 -16.79
C ASN A 26 11.08 24.58 -17.30
N LEU A 27 10.32 23.95 -16.40
CA LEU A 27 9.19 23.06 -16.72
C LEU A 27 7.82 23.73 -16.63
N ILE A 28 7.76 24.96 -16.11
CA ILE A 28 6.55 25.77 -16.05
C ILE A 28 6.35 26.44 -17.41
N MET A 29 5.20 26.20 -18.05
CA MET A 29 4.83 26.82 -19.32
C MET A 29 4.20 28.19 -19.10
N ASN A 30 3.36 28.32 -18.06
CA ASN A 30 2.72 29.57 -17.69
C ASN A 30 2.69 29.72 -16.16
N ALA A 31 3.42 30.72 -15.65
CA ALA A 31 3.55 30.98 -14.22
C ALA A 31 2.26 31.52 -13.57
N SER A 32 1.36 32.12 -14.34
CA SER A 32 0.08 32.66 -13.82
C SER A 32 -0.99 31.58 -13.62
N THR A 33 -0.90 30.46 -14.35
CA THR A 33 -1.87 29.36 -14.28
C THR A 33 -1.29 28.06 -13.70
N GLY A 34 0.02 28.00 -13.45
CA GLY A 34 0.70 26.80 -12.96
C GLY A 34 0.77 25.65 -13.97
N LEU A 35 0.50 25.94 -15.25
CA LEU A 35 0.51 24.96 -16.35
C LEU A 35 1.93 24.46 -16.62
N LEU A 36 2.08 23.13 -16.69
CA LEU A 36 3.36 22.44 -16.88
C LEU A 36 3.52 21.96 -18.33
N LYS A 37 4.77 21.84 -18.78
CA LYS A 37 5.10 21.25 -20.09
C LYS A 37 4.84 19.75 -20.11
N SER A 38 4.59 19.18 -21.29
CA SER A 38 4.42 17.72 -21.49
C SER A 38 5.63 16.88 -21.06
N THR A 39 6.80 17.50 -20.91
CA THR A 39 8.04 16.87 -20.42
C THR A 39 8.15 16.86 -18.89
N ALA A 40 7.22 17.47 -18.16
CA ALA A 40 7.20 17.53 -16.68
C ALA A 40 6.57 16.29 -16.02
N GLY A 41 6.91 15.11 -16.54
CA GLY A 41 6.41 13.81 -16.07
C GLY A 41 7.13 13.26 -14.85
N ALA A 42 8.29 13.83 -14.48
CA ALA A 42 9.07 13.40 -13.32
C ALA A 42 8.69 14.17 -12.05
N THR A 43 8.83 13.50 -10.90
CA THR A 43 8.78 14.13 -9.57
C THR A 43 10.19 14.59 -9.21
N TYR A 44 10.33 15.85 -8.77
CA TYR A 44 11.62 16.47 -8.42
C TYR A 44 11.80 16.65 -6.90
N LEU A 45 10.87 16.12 -6.12
CA LEU A 45 10.89 16.13 -4.66
C LEU A 45 11.28 14.75 -4.16
N ASP A 46 11.94 14.72 -3.00
CA ASP A 46 12.33 13.49 -2.34
C ASP A 46 11.10 12.66 -1.97
N GLN A 47 11.14 11.37 -2.29
CA GLN A 47 10.13 10.41 -1.87
C GLN A 47 10.62 9.62 -0.66
N TYR A 48 9.82 9.57 0.38
CA TYR A 48 10.12 8.79 1.57
C TYR A 48 9.97 7.30 1.26
N MET A 49 11.07 6.54 1.37
CA MET A 49 11.04 5.08 1.24
C MET A 49 10.72 4.39 2.56
N PHE A 50 11.16 4.98 3.67
CA PHE A 50 10.89 4.51 5.02
C PHE A 50 10.59 5.71 5.92
N ARG A 51 9.62 5.56 6.82
CA ARG A 51 9.32 6.58 7.83
C ARG A 51 9.06 5.90 9.16
N LEU A 52 9.43 6.58 10.25
CA LEU A 52 9.23 6.09 11.62
C LEU A 52 7.76 5.69 11.91
N ALA A 53 6.78 6.40 11.35
CA ALA A 53 5.36 6.06 11.51
C ALA A 53 5.03 4.66 10.96
N GLU A 54 5.66 4.24 9.87
CA GLU A 54 5.50 2.89 9.33
C GLU A 54 6.03 1.84 10.31
N THR A 55 7.15 2.11 10.97
CA THR A 55 7.73 1.20 11.98
C THR A 55 6.78 1.00 13.16
N TYR A 56 6.17 2.07 13.70
CA TYR A 56 5.16 1.93 14.75
C TYR A 56 3.96 1.10 14.31
N LEU A 57 3.50 1.27 13.07
CA LEU A 57 2.38 0.51 12.53
C LEU A 57 2.73 -0.97 12.28
N ILE A 58 3.99 -1.28 11.95
CA ILE A 58 4.48 -2.67 11.84
C ILE A 58 4.64 -3.29 13.24
N CYS A 59 5.14 -2.54 14.22
CA CYS A 59 5.21 -2.99 15.61
C CYS A 59 3.83 -3.26 16.20
N ALA A 60 2.86 -2.37 15.98
CA ALA A 60 1.47 -2.56 16.38
C ALA A 60 0.85 -3.83 15.76
N GLU A 61 1.17 -4.14 14.50
CA GLU A 61 0.75 -5.38 13.86
C GLU A 61 1.37 -6.61 14.54
N ALA A 62 2.67 -6.60 14.80
CA ALA A 62 3.35 -7.70 15.48
C ALA A 62 2.82 -7.91 16.93
N TYR A 63 2.51 -6.83 17.65
CA TYR A 63 1.88 -6.92 18.96
C TYR A 63 0.45 -7.47 18.91
N MET A 64 -0.27 -7.22 17.81
CA MET A 64 -1.59 -7.82 17.58
C MET A 64 -1.47 -9.34 17.46
N ASP A 65 -0.47 -9.84 16.72
CA ASP A 65 -0.20 -11.28 16.58
C ASP A 65 0.22 -11.93 17.92
N LEU A 66 0.88 -11.16 18.79
CA LEU A 66 1.23 -11.58 20.15
C LEU A 66 0.08 -11.41 21.16
N ASN A 67 -1.11 -10.98 20.74
CA ASN A 67 -2.28 -10.68 21.59
C ASN A 67 -2.02 -9.63 22.68
N ASN A 68 -1.06 -8.72 22.49
CA ASN A 68 -0.74 -7.67 23.46
C ASN A 68 -1.40 -6.33 23.08
N LEU A 69 -2.71 -6.23 23.30
CA LEU A 69 -3.52 -5.07 22.90
C LEU A 69 -3.09 -3.74 23.56
N ASN A 70 -2.48 -3.79 24.74
CA ASN A 70 -1.99 -2.59 25.43
C ASN A 70 -0.84 -1.94 24.66
N SER A 71 0.11 -2.74 24.18
CA SER A 71 1.22 -2.27 23.34
C SER A 71 0.74 -1.78 21.98
N VAL A 72 -0.25 -2.47 21.37
CA VAL A 72 -0.86 -2.02 20.10
C VAL A 72 -1.45 -0.61 20.26
N ALA A 73 -2.21 -0.38 21.34
CA ALA A 73 -2.80 0.94 21.59
C ALA A 73 -1.74 2.02 21.81
N ALA A 74 -0.63 1.71 22.48
CA ALA A 74 0.45 2.66 22.72
C ALA A 74 1.12 3.10 21.40
N ASP A 75 1.43 2.16 20.51
CA ASP A 75 2.05 2.46 19.21
C ASP A 75 1.11 3.28 18.31
N ILE A 76 -0.16 2.89 18.22
CA ILE A 76 -1.15 3.63 17.43
C ILE A 76 -1.38 5.04 18.01
N ASN A 77 -1.50 5.17 19.33
CA ASN A 77 -1.69 6.46 19.98
C ASN A 77 -0.50 7.39 19.78
N THR A 78 0.73 6.86 19.61
CA THR A 78 1.91 7.66 19.28
C THR A 78 1.75 8.32 17.90
N VAL A 79 1.30 7.57 16.90
CA VAL A 79 1.04 8.10 15.55
C VAL A 79 -0.13 9.10 15.57
N ARG A 80 -1.20 8.78 16.31
CA ARG A 80 -2.40 9.63 16.42
C ARG A 80 -2.16 10.93 17.19
N ALA A 81 -1.34 10.90 18.23
CA ALA A 81 -0.97 12.10 18.99
C ALA A 81 -0.26 13.12 18.09
N ARG A 82 0.60 12.63 17.18
CA ARG A 82 1.28 13.49 16.20
C ARG A 82 0.32 14.20 15.25
N SER A 83 -0.82 13.59 14.92
CA SER A 83 -1.87 14.18 14.07
C SER A 83 -3.01 14.85 14.86
N ASN A 84 -2.87 15.00 16.19
CA ASN A 84 -3.89 15.52 17.10
C ASN A 84 -5.24 14.76 17.04
N ALA A 85 -5.21 13.46 16.72
CA ALA A 85 -6.39 12.62 16.71
C ALA A 85 -6.71 12.07 18.11
N SER A 86 -7.99 11.79 18.39
CA SER A 86 -8.42 11.23 19.68
C SER A 86 -7.75 9.88 19.96
N ALA A 87 -7.31 9.66 21.20
CA ALA A 87 -6.73 8.40 21.63
C ALA A 87 -7.74 7.24 21.49
N VAL A 88 -7.22 6.06 21.18
CA VAL A 88 -8.00 4.84 20.95
C VAL A 88 -7.82 3.91 22.14
N VAL A 89 -8.92 3.26 22.53
CA VAL A 89 -8.91 2.23 23.58
C VAL A 89 -8.49 0.89 22.96
N ALA A 90 -7.64 0.16 23.68
CA ALA A 90 -7.10 -1.13 23.23
C ALA A 90 -8.17 -2.15 22.78
N SER A 91 -9.34 -2.16 23.43
CA SER A 91 -10.44 -3.07 23.11
C SER A 91 -11.14 -2.78 21.78
N ALA A 92 -10.94 -1.60 21.19
CA ALA A 92 -11.54 -1.22 19.92
C ALA A 92 -10.62 -1.53 18.72
N ILE A 93 -9.38 -1.97 18.98
CA ILE A 93 -8.37 -2.18 17.94
C ILE A 93 -8.45 -3.61 17.43
N ASN A 94 -8.67 -3.73 16.12
CA ASN A 94 -8.63 -4.98 15.37
C ASN A 94 -7.60 -4.87 14.24
N MET A 95 -7.26 -5.99 13.58
CA MET A 95 -6.43 -5.96 12.37
C MET A 95 -7.01 -5.01 11.32
N ASP A 96 -8.34 -4.96 11.17
CA ASP A 96 -8.99 -4.04 10.25
C ASP A 96 -8.74 -2.57 10.60
N TYR A 97 -8.70 -2.25 11.89
CA TYR A 97 -8.42 -0.90 12.41
C TYR A 97 -6.98 -0.48 12.13
N ILE A 98 -6.01 -1.37 12.38
CA ILE A 98 -4.59 -1.13 12.10
C ILE A 98 -4.41 -0.82 10.61
N LEU A 99 -5.01 -1.64 9.75
CA LEU A 99 -4.94 -1.46 8.30
C LEU A 99 -5.60 -0.17 7.81
N ASP A 100 -6.65 0.30 8.49
CA ASP A 100 -7.30 1.56 8.16
C ASP A 100 -6.49 2.76 8.64
N GLU A 101 -5.86 2.70 9.82
CA GLU A 101 -4.91 3.73 10.28
C GLU A 101 -3.67 3.79 9.38
N ARG A 102 -3.15 2.64 8.91
CA ARG A 102 -2.07 2.59 7.91
C ARG A 102 -2.44 3.37 6.65
N MET A 103 -3.66 3.21 6.13
CA MET A 103 -4.12 3.94 4.95
C MET A 103 -4.25 5.45 5.18
N ARG A 104 -4.64 5.88 6.39
CA ARG A 104 -4.73 7.31 6.74
C ARG A 104 -3.36 7.96 6.87
N GLU A 105 -2.40 7.23 7.43
CA GLU A 105 -1.06 7.73 7.72
C GLU A 105 -0.12 7.66 6.50
N LEU A 106 -0.13 6.54 5.79
CA LEU A 106 0.79 6.24 4.68
C LEU A 106 0.08 6.24 3.32
N GLY A 107 -0.97 7.05 3.20
CA GLY A 107 -1.68 7.23 1.94
C GLY A 107 -0.70 7.61 0.84
N VAL A 108 -0.75 6.89 -0.29
CA VAL A 108 0.14 7.04 -1.46
C VAL A 108 1.59 6.61 -1.25
N GLU A 109 2.10 6.65 -0.03
CA GLU A 109 3.49 6.31 0.28
C GLU A 109 3.71 4.81 0.48
N GLU A 110 2.74 4.10 1.06
CA GLU A 110 2.82 2.66 1.27
C GLU A 110 2.53 1.89 -0.02
N LYS A 111 3.32 0.86 -0.31
CA LYS A 111 2.97 -0.17 -1.30
C LYS A 111 1.84 -1.06 -0.77
N ARG A 112 0.63 -0.51 -0.70
CA ARG A 112 -0.55 -1.12 -0.05
C ARG A 112 -0.84 -2.55 -0.52
N ALA A 113 -0.71 -2.82 -1.81
CA ALA A 113 -0.91 -4.15 -2.36
C ALA A 113 0.07 -5.18 -1.76
N LEU A 114 1.33 -4.82 -1.56
CA LEU A 114 2.32 -5.72 -0.95
C LEU A 114 1.95 -6.06 0.49
N THR A 115 1.54 -5.06 1.27
CA THR A 115 1.08 -5.27 2.66
C THR A 115 -0.15 -6.18 2.71
N LEU A 116 -1.12 -5.94 1.84
CA LEU A 116 -2.33 -6.76 1.77
C LEU A 116 -2.06 -8.19 1.28
N MET A 117 -1.14 -8.37 0.32
CA MET A 117 -0.71 -9.70 -0.14
C MET A 117 0.04 -10.45 0.94
N ARG A 118 0.93 -9.78 1.70
CA ARG A 118 1.64 -10.37 2.84
C ARG A 118 0.67 -10.92 3.90
N LEU A 119 -0.43 -10.21 4.13
CA LEU A 119 -1.49 -10.63 5.07
C LEU A 119 -2.53 -11.58 4.45
N GLY A 120 -2.49 -11.82 3.13
CA GLY A 120 -3.52 -12.60 2.43
C GLY A 120 -4.89 -11.91 2.34
N LEU A 121 -4.96 -10.62 2.64
CA LEU A 121 -6.20 -9.84 2.73
C LEU A 121 -6.51 -9.03 1.46
N LEU A 122 -5.69 -9.13 0.41
CA LEU A 122 -5.90 -8.38 -0.84
C LEU A 122 -7.26 -8.70 -1.46
N TYR A 123 -7.59 -9.98 -1.61
CA TYR A 123 -8.87 -10.43 -2.14
C TYR A 123 -10.07 -9.87 -1.35
N ASP A 124 -10.07 -10.06 -0.02
CA ASP A 124 -11.16 -9.63 0.86
C ASP A 124 -11.36 -8.10 0.79
N ARG A 125 -10.27 -7.34 0.90
CA ARG A 125 -10.32 -5.88 0.91
C ARG A 125 -10.78 -5.30 -0.43
N VAL A 126 -10.29 -5.81 -1.55
CA VAL A 126 -10.74 -5.33 -2.87
C VAL A 126 -12.22 -5.67 -3.06
N LYS A 127 -12.66 -6.87 -2.70
CA LYS A 127 -14.06 -7.26 -2.88
C LYS A 127 -15.03 -6.47 -2.00
N ARG A 128 -14.60 -6.10 -0.78
CA ARG A 128 -15.41 -5.32 0.17
C ARG A 128 -15.48 -3.83 -0.18
N PHE A 129 -14.37 -3.23 -0.61
CA PHE A 129 -14.24 -1.76 -0.69
C PHE A 129 -14.13 -1.20 -2.11
N ASN A 130 -13.93 -2.02 -3.14
CA ASN A 130 -13.82 -1.55 -4.52
C ASN A 130 -15.13 -1.73 -5.28
N THR A 131 -15.83 -0.62 -5.56
CA THR A 131 -17.08 -0.63 -6.34
C THR A 131 -16.86 -0.78 -7.85
N TYR A 132 -15.67 -0.44 -8.35
CA TYR A 132 -15.36 -0.40 -9.77
C TYR A 132 -14.76 -1.70 -10.31
N TYR A 133 -14.03 -2.43 -9.48
CA TYR A 133 -13.35 -3.66 -9.88
C TYR A 133 -13.80 -4.84 -9.01
N ASN A 134 -14.51 -5.78 -9.63
CA ASN A 134 -15.15 -6.91 -8.96
C ASN A 134 -14.61 -8.30 -9.37
N ASP A 135 -13.79 -8.36 -10.41
CA ASP A 135 -13.27 -9.61 -11.00
C ASP A 135 -11.97 -10.10 -10.34
N ILE A 136 -11.79 -9.78 -9.06
CA ILE A 136 -10.65 -10.25 -8.29
C ILE A 136 -10.87 -11.72 -7.87
N ASN A 137 -9.81 -12.52 -7.93
CA ASN A 137 -9.78 -13.92 -7.50
C ASN A 137 -8.79 -14.10 -6.34
N GLN A 138 -9.06 -15.03 -5.42
CA GLN A 138 -8.22 -15.33 -4.27
C GLN A 138 -6.76 -15.67 -4.65
N LYS A 139 -6.54 -16.24 -5.86
CA LYS A 139 -5.20 -16.52 -6.41
C LYS A 139 -4.31 -15.27 -6.53
N PHE A 140 -4.90 -14.07 -6.60
CA PHE A 140 -4.17 -12.81 -6.73
C PHE A 140 -3.60 -12.29 -5.41
N ASN A 141 -3.81 -12.99 -4.29
CA ASN A 141 -3.06 -12.74 -3.06
C ASN A 141 -1.54 -13.01 -3.22
N LEU A 142 -1.15 -13.74 -4.26
CA LEU A 142 0.23 -14.03 -4.61
C LEU A 142 0.58 -13.41 -5.97
N TRP A 143 1.87 -13.11 -6.15
CA TRP A 143 2.40 -12.73 -7.45
C TRP A 143 2.36 -13.91 -8.41
N ARG A 144 1.94 -13.65 -9.65
CA ARG A 144 2.02 -14.64 -10.72
C ARG A 144 3.46 -14.77 -11.18
N ILE A 145 3.92 -16.01 -11.36
CA ILE A 145 5.21 -16.30 -11.98
C ILE A 145 5.15 -15.90 -13.46
N PRO A 146 6.12 -15.12 -13.97
CA PRO A 146 6.20 -14.81 -15.40
C PRO A 146 6.28 -16.09 -16.23
N VAL A 147 5.50 -16.17 -17.31
CA VAL A 147 5.47 -17.36 -18.20
C VAL A 147 6.83 -17.62 -18.87
N SER A 148 7.65 -16.57 -19.01
CA SER A 148 9.02 -16.67 -19.56
C SER A 148 10.00 -17.36 -18.62
N GLU A 149 9.64 -17.56 -17.36
CA GLU A 149 10.49 -18.23 -16.37
C GLU A 149 10.13 -19.72 -16.35
N PRO A 150 10.94 -20.61 -16.97
CA PRO A 150 10.72 -22.04 -16.84
C PRO A 150 10.95 -22.40 -15.38
N VAL A 151 9.90 -22.90 -14.71
CA VAL A 151 10.03 -23.51 -13.39
C VAL A 151 10.95 -24.72 -13.58
N LEU A 152 12.23 -24.58 -13.26
CA LEU A 152 13.12 -25.72 -13.06
C LEU A 152 12.51 -26.47 -11.88
N SER A 153 11.71 -27.50 -12.18
CA SER A 153 10.89 -28.20 -11.21
C SER A 153 11.79 -28.92 -10.21
N LEU A 154 12.21 -28.22 -9.16
CA LEU A 154 12.64 -28.89 -7.95
C LEU A 154 11.40 -29.62 -7.42
N PRO A 155 11.47 -30.94 -7.24
CA PRO A 155 10.32 -31.71 -6.77
C PRO A 155 9.84 -31.09 -5.46
N LEU A 156 8.54 -30.78 -5.40
CA LEU A 156 7.89 -30.36 -4.16
C LEU A 156 8.25 -31.40 -3.09
N PRO A 157 8.72 -30.99 -1.89
CA PRO A 157 8.95 -31.95 -0.82
C PRO A 157 7.63 -32.64 -0.52
N THR A 158 7.53 -33.90 -0.91
CA THR A 158 6.46 -34.79 -0.49
C THR A 158 6.52 -34.85 1.02
N THR A 159 5.47 -34.36 1.67
CA THR A 159 5.29 -34.44 3.13
C THR A 159 5.45 -35.88 3.60
N VAL A 160 6.27 -36.07 4.64
CA VAL A 160 6.25 -37.26 5.52
C VAL A 160 5.11 -37.13 6.51
#